data_AF-A0A939P9I4-F1
#
_entry.id   AF-A0A939P9I4-F1
#
_cell.length_a   1.000
_cell.length_b   1.000
_cell.length_c   1.000
_cell.angle_alpha   90.00
_cell.angle_beta   90.00
_cell.angle_gamma   90.00
#
_symmetry.space_group_name_H-M   'P 1'
#
loop_
_entity.id
_entity.type
_entity.pdbx_description
1 polymer ?
#
loop_
_entity_poly.entity_id
_entity_poly.type
_entity_poly.pdbx_seq_one_letter_code
_entity_poly.pdbx_strand_id
1 'polypeptide(L)' 'MRVRAAVVTLGIAGLTLGTLTTPAHASSWTPAGVFKTKYACVDAGQAYVREGWNEYSCTTTKPPSTYSLWIR' A
#
# COMPACT_ATOMS: atom_id res chain seq x y z
N MET A 1 28.94 -39.15 23.85
CA MET A 1 27.81 -38.21 24.01
C MET A 1 27.19 -37.97 22.65
N ARG A 2 25.85 -38.04 22.57
CA ARG A 2 25.08 -37.94 21.34
C ARG A 2 24.82 -36.47 21.03
N VAL A 3 25.12 -36.02 19.82
CA VAL A 3 24.32 -34.94 19.21
C VAL A 3 24.14 -35.28 17.74
N ARG A 4 22.96 -35.81 17.45
CA ARG A 4 22.39 -35.97 16.12
C ARG A 4 21.81 -34.62 15.73
N ALA A 5 22.08 -34.15 14.52
CA ALA A 5 21.09 -33.45 13.70
C ALA A 5 21.70 -33.23 12.32
N ALA A 6 21.61 -34.27 11.50
CA ALA A 6 21.49 -34.09 10.07
C ALA A 6 20.22 -33.27 9.78
N VAL A 7 20.17 -32.59 8.63
CA VAL A 7 19.15 -32.83 7.58
C VAL A 7 19.10 -31.65 6.60
N VAL A 8 19.53 -32.00 5.37
CA VAL A 8 18.87 -31.69 4.09
C VAL A 8 19.08 -30.30 3.48
N THR A 9 20.10 -30.27 2.64
CA THR A 9 20.19 -29.51 1.39
C THR A 9 19.14 -29.97 0.37
N LEU A 10 18.16 -29.12 0.11
CA LEU A 10 17.39 -29.01 -1.14
C LEU A 10 17.22 -27.50 -1.32
N GLY A 11 17.70 -26.85 -2.37
CA GLY A 11 17.37 -27.08 -3.77
C GLY A 11 17.05 -25.70 -4.34
N ILE A 12 17.74 -25.33 -5.41
CA ILE A 12 17.90 -23.99 -5.97
C ILE A 12 16.57 -23.41 -6.53
N ALA A 13 16.22 -22.19 -6.14
CA ALA A 13 15.45 -21.22 -6.92
C ALA A 13 15.69 -19.85 -6.23
N GLY A 14 16.31 -18.84 -6.82
CA GLY A 14 16.04 -18.33 -8.14
C GLY A 14 15.43 -16.93 -7.98
N LEU A 15 16.26 -15.92 -8.20
CA LEU A 15 15.91 -14.57 -8.65
C LEU A 15 15.30 -13.57 -7.65
N THR A 16 15.99 -12.42 -7.63
CA THR A 16 15.53 -11.09 -7.21
C THR A 16 15.22 -10.93 -5.73
N LEU A 17 16.26 -10.54 -4.97
CA LEU A 17 16.09 -9.51 -3.95
C LEU A 17 15.72 -8.22 -4.68
N GLY A 18 14.51 -8.17 -5.24
CA GLY A 18 13.83 -6.92 -5.44
C GLY A 18 13.69 -6.36 -4.04
N THR A 19 14.51 -5.35 -3.74
CA THR A 19 14.32 -4.52 -2.57
C THR A 19 12.86 -4.10 -2.58
N LEU A 20 12.03 -4.79 -1.79
CA LEU A 20 10.72 -4.32 -1.39
C LEU A 20 11.01 -3.07 -0.56
N THR A 21 11.31 -1.98 -1.25
CA THR A 21 11.08 -0.65 -0.74
C THR A 21 9.57 -0.59 -0.59
N THR A 22 9.07 -1.16 0.52
CA THR A 22 7.81 -0.74 1.10
C THR A 22 7.95 0.77 1.11
N PRO A 23 7.18 1.50 0.28
CA PRO A 23 7.32 2.93 0.32
C PRO A 23 6.96 3.29 1.75
N ALA A 24 7.70 4.24 2.33
CA ALA A 24 7.50 4.66 3.70
C ALA A 24 6.18 5.44 3.78
N HIS A 25 5.06 4.73 3.54
CA HIS A 25 3.74 5.27 3.56
C HIS A 25 3.47 5.67 4.99
N ALA A 26 3.23 6.96 5.15
CA ALA A 26 3.08 7.59 6.44
C ALA A 26 2.08 6.78 7.28
N SER A 27 2.45 6.46 8.53
CA SER A 27 1.52 5.84 9.48
C SER A 27 0.29 6.72 9.78
N SER A 28 0.23 7.92 9.21
CA SER A 28 -0.86 8.89 9.35
C SER A 28 -1.52 9.15 8.00
N TRP A 29 -2.84 9.34 8.03
CA TRP A 29 -3.62 9.74 6.87
C TRP A 29 -3.09 11.05 6.28
N THR A 30 -2.70 11.01 5.01
CA THR A 30 -2.17 12.16 4.28
C THR A 30 -3.21 12.60 3.24
N PRO A 31 -3.54 13.91 3.15
CA PRO A 31 -4.44 14.40 2.11
C PRO A 31 -3.74 14.30 0.75
N ALA A 32 -4.36 13.58 -0.19
CA ALA A 32 -3.83 13.35 -1.53
C ALA A 32 -4.46 14.26 -2.59
N GLY A 33 -5.72 14.67 -2.40
CA GLY A 33 -6.42 15.52 -3.36
C GLY A 33 -7.89 15.75 -3.03
N VAL A 34 -8.53 16.63 -3.78
CA VAL A 34 -9.96 16.96 -3.65
C VAL A 34 -10.64 16.81 -5.01
N PHE A 35 -11.72 16.04 -5.04
CA PHE A 35 -12.43 15.64 -6.25
C PHE A 35 -13.87 16.13 -6.23
N LYS A 36 -14.44 16.43 -7.40
CA LYS A 36 -15.84 16.86 -7.51
C LYS A 36 -16.83 15.69 -7.44
N THR A 37 -16.37 14.47 -7.73
CA THR A 37 -17.21 13.27 -7.76
C THR A 37 -16.58 12.16 -6.95
N LYS A 38 -17.43 11.30 -6.36
CA LYS A 38 -16.99 10.13 -5.60
C LYS A 38 -16.15 9.19 -6.46
N TYR A 39 -16.57 9.01 -7.71
CA TYR A 39 -15.91 8.13 -8.67
C TYR A 39 -14.45 8.54 -8.91
N ALA A 40 -14.18 9.82 -9.15
CA ALA A 40 -12.82 10.31 -9.36
C ALA A 40 -11.94 10.15 -8.12
N CYS A 41 -12.50 10.29 -6.92
CA CYS A 41 -11.78 10.04 -5.68
C CYS A 41 -11.40 8.56 -5.52
N VAL A 42 -12.32 7.65 -5.82
CA VAL A 42 -12.08 6.20 -5.74
C VAL A 42 -11.06 5.74 -6.77
N ASP A 43 -11.16 6.22 -8.01
CA ASP A 43 -10.22 5.89 -9.09
C ASP A 43 -8.78 6.32 -8.73
N ALA A 44 -8.62 7.56 -8.25
CA ALA A 44 -7.34 8.06 -7.76
C ALA A 44 -6.82 7.25 -6.54
N GLY A 45 -7.69 6.91 -5.59
CA GLY A 45 -7.32 6.09 -4.44
C GLY A 45 -6.85 4.68 -4.81
N GLN A 46 -7.48 4.06 -5.81
CA GLN A 46 -7.04 2.76 -6.35
C GLN A 46 -5.67 2.85 -7.03
N ALA A 47 -5.36 3.97 -7.69
CA ALA A 47 -4.03 4.20 -8.25
C ALA A 47 -2.96 4.22 -7.15
N TYR A 48 -3.21 4.94 -6.04
CA TYR A 48 -2.28 4.97 -4.91
C TYR A 48 -2.05 3.58 -4.29
N VAL A 49 -3.09 2.75 -4.15
CA VAL A 49 -2.91 1.36 -3.68
C VAL A 49 -1.99 0.56 -4.61
N ARG A 50 -2.07 0.78 -5.93
CA ARG A 50 -1.16 0.15 -6.91
C ARG A 50 0.27 0.69 -6.84
N GLU A 51 0.44 1.93 -6.41
CA GLU A 51 1.74 2.56 -6.17
C GLU A 51 2.39 2.12 -4.84
N GLY A 52 1.67 1.32 -4.05
CA GLY A 52 2.17 0.71 -2.82
C GLY A 52 1.52 1.21 -1.54
N TRP A 53 0.61 2.19 -1.61
CA TRP A 53 -0.08 2.72 -0.43
C TRP A 53 -0.96 1.62 0.20
N ASN A 54 -1.00 1.60 1.53
CA ASN A 54 -1.70 0.57 2.29
C ASN A 54 -3.23 0.72 2.19
N GLU A 55 -3.74 1.95 2.27
CA GLU A 55 -5.16 2.24 2.30
C GLU A 55 -5.48 3.62 1.72
N TYR A 56 -6.68 3.77 1.19
CA TYR A 56 -7.23 5.08 0.79
C TYR A 56 -8.63 5.27 1.37
N SER A 57 -9.00 6.53 1.62
CA SER A 57 -10.32 6.92 2.11
C SER A 57 -10.83 8.15 1.38
N CYS A 58 -12.10 8.12 1.00
CA CYS A 58 -12.79 9.22 0.35
C CYS A 58 -13.83 9.82 1.29
N THR A 59 -13.52 10.97 1.88
CA THR A 59 -14.42 11.67 2.78
C THR A 59 -15.12 12.82 2.06
N THR A 60 -16.44 12.93 2.20
CA THR A 60 -17.19 14.06 1.65
C THR A 60 -17.02 15.29 2.54
N THR A 61 -16.55 16.40 1.96
CA THR A 61 -16.44 17.70 2.61
C THR A 61 -17.68 18.55 2.30
N LYS A 62 -18.27 19.18 3.32
CA LYS A 62 -19.46 20.07 3.23
C LYS A 62 -19.13 21.41 2.49
N PRO A 63 -20.14 22.16 2.02
CA PRO A 63 -20.33 22.52 0.61
C PRO A 63 -19.28 23.47 -0.02
N PRO A 64 -19.00 23.34 -1.34
CA PRO A 64 -19.59 22.36 -2.27
C PRO A 64 -19.15 20.93 -1.94
N SER A 65 -20.07 19.95 -2.08
CA SER A 65 -19.87 18.54 -1.74
C SER A 65 -18.73 17.94 -2.57
N THR A 66 -17.52 18.12 -2.08
CA THR A 66 -16.28 17.62 -2.68
C THR A 66 -15.84 16.37 -1.92
N TYR A 67 -15.05 15.53 -2.57
CA TYR A 67 -14.53 14.28 -2.02
C TYR A 67 -13.04 14.47 -1.78
N SER A 68 -12.65 14.56 -0.53
CA SER A 68 -11.23 14.61 -0.16
C SER A 68 -10.71 13.18 -0.10
N LEU A 69 -9.62 12.93 -0.83
CA LEU A 69 -8.89 11.68 -0.82
C LEU A 69 -7.81 11.74 0.26
N TRP A 70 -7.79 10.71 1.09
CA TRP A 70 -6.79 10.46 2.10
C TRP A 70 -6.11 9.14 1.78
N ILE A 71 -4.80 9.08 1.96
CA ILE A 71 -4.00 7.87 1.72
C ILE A 71 -3.11 7.57 2.93
N ARG A 72 -2.80 6.30 3.14
CA ARG A 72 -1.96 5.76 4.21
C ARG A 72 -1.24 4.50 3.74
#